data_AF-A0A371Q7C1-F1
#
_entry.id   AF-A0A371Q7C1-F1
#
_cell.length_a   1.000
_cell.length_b   1.000
_cell.length_c   1.000
_cell.angle_alpha   90.00
_cell.angle_beta   90.00
_cell.angle_gamma   90.00
#
_symmetry.space_group_name_H-M   'P 1'
#
loop_
_entity.id
_entity.type
_entity.pdbx_description
1 polymer ?
#
loop_
_entity_poly.entity_id
_entity_poly.type
_entity_poly.pdbx_seq_one_letter_code
_entity_poly.pdbx_strand_id
1 'polypeptide(L)'
;QAPADASAGGPAGATPAAGGPADFAPFWFAVPVARPLYGEDGSPSPIAELAPGTWYLAVEQRGQALIAQTQDGRRGVLQDTTGIQRG
;
A
#
# COMPACT_ATOMS: atom_id res chain seq x y z
N GLN A 1 -37.98 6.26 51.67
CA GLN A 1 -38.17 6.94 50.37
C GLN A 1 -36.96 6.63 49.50
N ALA A 2 -37.21 6.39 48.21
CA ALA A 2 -36.35 5.69 47.25
C ALA A 2 -34.96 6.32 47.02
N PRO A 3 -34.03 5.54 46.46
CA PRO A 3 -33.21 6.01 45.37
C PRO A 3 -33.74 5.43 44.06
N ALA A 4 -34.21 6.32 43.18
CA ALA A 4 -34.19 6.07 41.75
C ALA A 4 -32.90 6.70 41.21
N ASP A 5 -32.04 5.90 40.59
CA ASP A 5 -31.38 6.36 39.37
C ASP A 5 -31.06 5.15 38.49
N ALA A 6 -31.64 5.19 37.31
CA ALA A 6 -31.35 4.31 36.21
C ALA A 6 -30.14 4.87 35.47
N SER A 7 -29.23 4.00 35.00
CA SER A 7 -28.61 4.17 33.67
C SER A 7 -27.86 2.91 33.28
N ALA A 8 -28.37 2.29 32.23
CA ALA A 8 -27.69 1.32 31.40
C ALA A 8 -26.51 1.97 30.66
N GLY A 9 -25.41 1.25 30.50
CA GLY A 9 -24.28 1.64 29.67
C GLY A 9 -23.28 0.50 29.57
N GLY A 10 -23.35 -0.26 28.46
CA GLY A 10 -22.60 -1.48 28.21
C GLY A 10 -21.08 -1.30 28.16
N PRO A 11 -20.33 -2.42 28.16
CA PRO A 11 -18.88 -2.41 28.31
C PRO A 11 -18.21 -1.80 27.08
N ALA A 12 -17.25 -0.92 27.37
CA ALA A 12 -16.33 -0.31 26.44
C ALA A 12 -15.53 -1.38 25.67
N GLY A 13 -15.89 -1.58 24.40
CA GLY A 13 -15.06 -2.26 23.41
C GLY A 13 -14.28 -1.22 22.61
N ALA A 14 -12.97 -1.21 22.84
CA ALA A 14 -11.90 -0.51 22.11
C ALA A 14 -12.30 0.28 20.84
N THR A 15 -12.13 1.59 20.92
CA THR A 15 -11.96 2.50 19.77
C THR A 15 -10.75 2.04 18.94
N PRO A 16 -10.86 1.78 17.61
CA PRO A 16 -9.73 2.00 16.74
C PRO A 16 -9.58 3.52 16.60
N ALA A 17 -8.53 4.04 17.22
CA ALA A 17 -8.12 5.42 17.08
C ALA A 17 -7.91 5.79 15.60
N ALA A 18 -8.30 7.02 15.27
CA ALA A 18 -7.76 7.87 14.21
C ALA A 18 -7.33 7.18 12.90
N GLY A 19 -8.08 7.44 11.82
CA GLY A 19 -7.57 7.30 10.46
C GLY A 19 -6.39 8.25 10.23
N GLY A 20 -5.19 7.80 10.59
CA GLY A 20 -3.94 8.24 9.97
C GLY A 20 -3.89 7.73 8.52
N PRO A 21 -2.95 8.22 7.69
CA PRO A 21 -2.71 7.60 6.40
C PRO A 21 -2.53 6.10 6.62
N ALA A 22 -3.31 5.27 5.92
CA ALA A 22 -3.27 3.82 6.08
C ALA A 22 -1.81 3.37 6.10
N ASP A 23 -1.37 2.78 7.21
CA ASP A 23 0.01 2.33 7.38
C ASP A 23 0.32 1.32 6.27
N PHE A 24 1.07 1.78 5.28
CA PHE A 24 1.46 0.94 4.15
C PHE A 24 2.48 -0.09 4.66
N ALA A 25 2.10 -1.37 4.61
CA ALA A 25 3.02 -2.47 4.87
C ALA A 25 3.71 -2.88 3.57
N PRO A 26 5.05 -2.99 3.52
CA PRO A 26 5.73 -3.52 2.35
C PRO A 26 5.26 -4.92 2.01
N PHE A 27 5.05 -5.19 0.71
CA PHE A 27 4.60 -6.49 0.22
C PHE A 27 5.30 -6.85 -1.08
N TRP A 28 5.47 -8.16 -1.32
CA TRP A 28 6.01 -8.63 -2.58
C TRP A 28 4.89 -8.66 -3.62
N PHE A 29 5.20 -8.28 -4.85
CA PHE A 29 4.25 -8.37 -5.96
C PHE A 29 4.89 -8.82 -7.25
N ALA A 30 4.07 -9.38 -8.14
CA ALA A 30 4.45 -9.74 -9.50
C ALA A 30 3.48 -9.11 -10.51
N VAL A 31 3.97 -8.73 -11.68
CA VAL A 31 3.15 -8.15 -12.76
C VAL A 31 2.73 -9.23 -13.77
N PRO A 32 1.52 -9.14 -14.37
CA PRO A 32 1.07 -10.12 -15.37
C PRO A 32 1.65 -9.86 -16.77
N VAL A 33 2.02 -8.62 -17.07
CA VAL A 33 2.65 -8.17 -18.32
C VAL A 33 3.78 -7.20 -17.99
N ALA A 34 4.71 -6.98 -18.93
CA ALA A 34 5.80 -6.03 -18.73
C ALA A 34 5.28 -4.63 -18.40
N ARG A 35 5.76 -4.03 -17.30
CA ARG A 35 5.33 -2.68 -16.86
C ARG A 35 6.52 -1.72 -16.75
N PRO A 36 6.44 -0.52 -17.32
CA PRO A 36 7.47 0.50 -17.12
C PRO A 36 7.47 0.95 -15.65
N LEU A 37 8.66 1.05 -15.09
CA LEU A 37 8.93 1.67 -13.80
C LEU A 37 9.54 3.04 -14.04
N TYR A 38 8.91 4.09 -13.50
CA TYR A 38 9.36 5.47 -13.68
C TYR A 38 10.19 5.93 -12.49
N GLY A 39 11.04 6.94 -12.70
CA GLY A 39 11.74 7.57 -11.59
C GLY A 39 10.79 8.29 -10.63
N GLU A 40 11.19 8.43 -9.37
CA GLU A 40 10.39 9.13 -8.36
C GLU A 40 10.35 10.66 -8.58
N ASP A 41 11.23 11.17 -9.45
CA ASP A 41 11.35 12.56 -9.90
C ASP A 41 10.22 13.02 -10.82
N GLY A 42 9.35 12.09 -11.26
CA GLY A 42 8.19 12.40 -12.10
C GLY A 42 8.49 12.49 -13.60
N SER A 43 9.72 12.18 -14.02
CA SER A 43 10.06 12.06 -15.44
C SER A 43 9.21 11.00 -16.13
N PRO A 44 8.73 11.26 -17.37
CA PRO A 44 8.03 10.27 -18.18
C PRO A 44 8.98 9.20 -18.75
N SER A 45 10.29 9.28 -18.51
CA SER A 45 11.25 8.27 -18.97
C SER A 45 11.32 7.11 -17.98
N PRO A 46 11.08 5.86 -18.43
CA PRO A 46 11.22 4.70 -17.55
C PRO A 46 12.69 4.48 -17.16
N ILE A 47 12.92 4.10 -15.90
CA ILE A 47 14.24 3.76 -15.34
C ILE A 47 14.47 2.24 -15.28
N ALA A 48 13.40 1.46 -15.39
CA ALA A 48 13.43 0.00 -15.45
C ALA A 48 12.12 -0.52 -16.07
N GLU A 49 12.10 -1.81 -16.40
CA GLU A 49 10.90 -2.53 -16.79
C GLU A 49 10.69 -3.71 -15.84
N LEU A 50 9.49 -3.80 -15.27
CA LEU A 50 9.07 -4.93 -14.44
C LEU A 50 8.60 -6.05 -15.36
N ALA A 51 9.36 -7.12 -15.49
CA ALA A 51 9.00 -8.30 -16.25
C ALA A 51 8.06 -9.25 -15.47
N PRO A 52 7.15 -9.98 -16.16
CA PRO A 52 6.39 -11.07 -15.57
C PRO A 52 7.27 -12.18 -14.99
N GLY A 53 6.76 -12.90 -14.00
CA GLY A 53 7.48 -13.99 -13.34
C GLY A 53 8.60 -13.54 -12.38
N THR A 54 8.86 -12.23 -12.30
CA THR A 54 9.78 -11.64 -11.33
C THR A 54 9.00 -10.98 -10.20
N TRP A 55 9.45 -11.20 -8.97
CA TRP A 55 8.89 -10.56 -7.78
C TRP A 55 9.65 -9.28 -7.44
N TYR A 56 8.89 -8.22 -7.17
CA TYR A 56 9.34 -6.88 -6.81
C TYR A 56 8.72 -6.47 -5.48
N LEU A 57 9.38 -5.60 -4.73
CA LEU A 57 8.90 -5.18 -3.42
C LEU A 57 8.16 -3.85 -3.54
N ALA A 58 6.87 -3.81 -3.20
CA ALA A 58 6.18 -2.54 -3.01
C ALA A 58 6.52 -2.00 -1.62
N VAL A 59 7.07 -0.79 -1.54
CA VAL A 59 7.57 -0.19 -0.29
C VAL A 59 6.76 1.03 0.16
N GLU A 60 6.02 1.66 -0.76
CA GLU A 60 5.13 2.78 -0.46
C GLU A 60 3.98 2.82 -1.49
N GLN A 61 2.84 3.40 -1.12
CA GLN A 61 1.74 3.69 -2.04
C GLN A 61 1.63 5.21 -2.29
N ARG A 62 1.71 5.60 -3.56
CA ARG A 62 1.58 6.99 -4.02
C ARG A 62 0.26 7.17 -4.78
N GLY A 63 -0.81 7.48 -4.05
CA GLY A 63 -2.16 7.54 -4.62
C GLY A 63 -2.60 6.16 -5.12
N GLN A 64 -2.74 6.00 -6.44
CA GLN A 64 -3.05 4.72 -7.09
C GLN A 64 -1.80 3.95 -7.57
N ALA A 65 -0.64 4.62 -7.54
CA ALA A 65 0.64 4.04 -7.93
C ALA A 65 1.35 3.42 -6.72
N LEU A 66 2.34 2.57 -7.00
CA LEU A 66 3.19 1.95 -5.98
C LEU A 66 4.64 2.36 -6.19
N ILE A 67 5.36 2.65 -5.12
CA ILE A 67 6.81 2.68 -5.17
C ILE A 67 7.30 1.25 -5.09
N ALA A 68 7.87 0.77 -6.18
CA ALA A 68 8.45 -0.56 -6.28
C ALA A 68 9.97 -0.48 -6.17
N GLN A 69 10.54 -1.41 -5.44
CA GLN A 69 11.96 -1.68 -5.40
C GLN A 69 12.25 -2.96 -6.18
N THR A 70 13.14 -2.82 -7.15
CA THR A 70 13.69 -3.91 -7.94
C THR A 70 14.78 -4.66 -7.16
N GLN A 71 15.09 -5.89 -7.58
CA GLN A 71 16.09 -6.72 -6.89
C GLN A 71 17.50 -6.17 -6.99
N ASP A 72 17.79 -5.36 -8.01
CA ASP A 72 19.06 -4.66 -8.16
C ASP A 72 19.14 -3.35 -7.35
N GLY A 73 18.09 -3.02 -6.59
CA GLY A 73 18.04 -1.90 -5.67
C GLY A 73 17.46 -0.61 -6.27
N ARG A 74 17.14 -0.56 -7.57
CA ARG A 74 16.44 0.57 -8.19
C ARG A 74 15.04 0.71 -7.61
N ARG A 75 14.70 1.91 -7.14
CA ARG A 75 13.35 2.29 -6.70
C ARG A 75 12.69 3.19 -7.73
N GLY A 76 11.41 2.98 -7.97
CA GLY A 76 10.64 3.79 -8.89
C GLY A 76 9.14 3.65 -8.71
N VAL A 77 8.39 4.44 -9.46
CA VAL A 77 6.94 4.49 -9.42
C VAL A 77 6.36 3.56 -10.48
N LEU A 78 5.58 2.57 -10.04
CA LEU A 78 4.73 1.75 -10.87
C LEU A 78 3.35 2.39 -10.95
N GLN A 79 3.05 2.98 -12.12
CA GLN A 79 1.78 3.66 -12.36
C GLN A 79 0.64 2.67 -12.65
N ASP A 80 0.93 1.58 -13.36
CA ASP A 80 -0.05 0.56 -13.70
C ASP A 80 0.02 -0.63 -12.74
N THR A 81 -0.83 -0.58 -11.72
CA THR A 81 -0.97 -1.62 -10.69
C THR A 81 -2.08 -2.62 -11.02
N THR A 82 -2.60 -2.59 -12.25
CA THR A 82 -3.71 -3.43 -12.69
C THR A 82 -3.27 -4.88 -12.81
N GLY A 83 -3.95 -5.77 -12.09
CA GLY A 83 -3.73 -7.21 -12.16
C GLY A 83 -2.44 -7.71 -11.50
N ILE A 84 -1.77 -6.88 -10.68
CA ILE A 84 -0.60 -7.34 -9.91
C ILE A 84 -1.00 -8.44 -8.92
N GLN A 85 -0.17 -9.45 -8.82
CA GLN A 85 -0.27 -10.47 -7.77
C GLN A 85 0.47 -9.95 -6.55
N ARG A 86 -0.10 -10.07 -5.35
CA ARG A 86 0.53 -9.66 -4.09
C ARG A 86 0.71 -10.88 -3.19
N GLY A 87 1.82 -10.97 -2.48
CA GLY A 87 2.18 -12.07 -1.58
C GLY A 87 2.85 -11.59 -0.30
#